data_AF-A0A6C0JDK3-F1
#
_entry.id   AF-A0A6C0JDK3-F1
#
_cell.length_a   1.000
_cell.length_b   1.000
_cell.length_c   1.000
_cell.angle_alpha   90.00
_cell.angle_beta   90.00
_cell.angle_gamma   90.00
#
_symmetry.space_group_name_H-M   'P 1'
#
loop_
_entity.id
_entity.type
_entity.pdbx_description
1 polymer ?
#
loop_
_entity_poly.entity_id
_entity_poly.type
_entity_poly.pdbx_seq_one_letter_code
_entity_poly.pdbx_strand_id
1 'polypeptide(L)'
;MGNTTSKSGSEQSTGEDTVQQFLDRMDKAIPEILTSDTGISVDDMISQDFCNTHITATMADIEKTFNPLEIAYLEQRVEKGNVVNKMKSEKINYAKKSDIAKLSEMNKTTKRRQCNGIAKFYMKLKTLYVAIVKTINPVYVYRDELSGLTIKVSPSDKKSIPSHVKYKYTEMNFCTDRLQYLLNNNNYKVDDKTTSVTINPGFCNFNASKDNLLQESGIIELEDLFKDTYDYDMGKYIMSESNKQGDYKSAVKSFYNAFTGNEDESNVPSSFRSILLPQYSNKNLCKNRHKSFDPEVKGDFSNALFREYGYHLRTMYESMRDKQSKILDIIQQIFMIKTEHIDNDNDIHNREYFIVHPELTDSKLDDIVVTARELIASLYVECETNFQEGIRKYRNIVIHQNNALLQKRKNELQDTIQNLTSV
;
A
#
# COMPACT_ATOMS: atom_id res chain seq x y z
N MET A 1 -51.11 -9.39 -24.73
CA MET A 1 -50.47 -8.08 -25.00
C MET A 1 -49.67 -7.72 -23.77
N GLY A 2 -48.39 -8.08 -23.78
CA GLY A 2 -47.44 -7.72 -22.74
C GLY A 2 -46.96 -6.29 -22.95
N ASN A 3 -46.54 -5.64 -21.87
CA ASN A 3 -45.60 -4.54 -21.99
C ASN A 3 -44.59 -4.62 -20.84
N THR A 4 -43.51 -5.34 -21.13
CA THR A 4 -42.23 -5.29 -20.46
C THR A 4 -41.55 -3.96 -20.81
N THR A 5 -41.47 -3.02 -19.86
CA THR A 5 -40.49 -1.93 -19.94
C THR A 5 -39.22 -2.37 -19.23
N SER A 6 -38.23 -2.63 -20.06
CA SER A 6 -36.84 -2.93 -19.79
C SER A 6 -36.20 -1.89 -18.85
N LYS A 7 -35.76 -2.33 -17.66
CA LYS A 7 -34.71 -1.65 -16.91
C LYS A 7 -33.38 -1.97 -17.56
N SER A 8 -32.73 -0.98 -18.17
CA SER A 8 -31.35 -1.12 -18.63
C SER A 8 -30.43 -1.28 -17.43
N GLY A 9 -29.56 -2.28 -17.51
CA GLY A 9 -28.46 -2.47 -16.56
C GLY A 9 -27.51 -1.28 -16.60
N SER A 10 -27.22 -0.75 -15.41
CA SER A 10 -26.00 -0.01 -15.12
C SER A 10 -25.13 -0.95 -14.28
N GLU A 11 -24.30 -1.74 -14.96
CA GLU A 11 -23.13 -2.36 -14.34
C GLU A 11 -22.03 -1.29 -14.26
N GLN A 12 -21.76 -0.77 -13.06
CA GLN A 12 -20.49 -0.13 -12.64
C GLN A 12 -20.64 0.47 -11.22
N SER A 13 -20.06 -0.15 -10.18
CA SER A 13 -19.56 0.52 -8.94
C SER A 13 -18.91 -0.39 -7.89
N THR A 14 -18.81 -1.72 -8.10
CA THR A 14 -18.45 -2.65 -7.00
C THR A 14 -17.07 -2.44 -6.37
N GLY A 15 -16.10 -1.91 -7.12
CA GLY A 15 -14.72 -1.65 -6.64
C GLY A 15 -14.54 -0.33 -5.88
N GLU A 16 -15.34 0.70 -6.19
CA GLU A 16 -15.27 1.99 -5.49
C GLU A 16 -15.94 1.89 -4.11
N ASP A 17 -17.04 1.12 -4.03
CA ASP A 17 -17.74 0.84 -2.78
C ASP A 17 -16.90 0.01 -1.79
N THR A 18 -16.07 -0.92 -2.24
CA THR A 18 -15.23 -1.77 -1.36
C THR A 18 -14.06 -1.02 -0.76
N VAL A 19 -13.38 -0.18 -1.56
CA VAL A 19 -12.34 0.72 -1.06
C VAL A 19 -12.92 1.74 -0.11
N GLN A 20 -14.03 2.38 -0.47
CA GLN A 20 -14.69 3.38 0.39
C GLN A 20 -15.13 2.76 1.73
N GLN A 21 -15.74 1.57 1.70
CA GLN A 21 -16.07 0.81 2.91
C GLN A 21 -14.84 0.47 3.74
N PHE A 22 -13.73 0.10 3.11
CA PHE A 22 -12.47 -0.15 3.81
C PHE A 22 -11.91 1.12 4.45
N LEU A 23 -11.97 2.26 3.77
CA LEU A 23 -11.47 3.52 4.29
C LEU A 23 -12.32 4.04 5.44
N ASP A 24 -13.64 3.88 5.36
CA ASP A 24 -14.54 4.15 6.48
C ASP A 24 -14.32 3.20 7.66
N ARG A 25 -13.90 1.95 7.39
CA ARG A 25 -13.47 0.99 8.42
C ARG A 25 -12.11 1.37 9.02
N MET A 26 -11.14 1.76 8.21
CA MET A 26 -9.83 2.26 8.67
C MET A 26 -9.98 3.52 9.52
N ASP A 27 -10.87 4.42 9.13
CA ASP A 27 -11.14 5.68 9.82
C ASP A 27 -11.62 5.50 11.25
N LYS A 28 -12.31 4.38 11.49
CA LYS A 28 -12.77 3.91 12.80
C LYS A 28 -11.69 3.07 13.50
N ALA A 29 -10.97 2.24 12.76
CA ALA A 29 -9.96 1.32 13.29
C ALA A 29 -8.64 2.01 13.71
N ILE A 30 -8.15 2.99 12.94
CA ILE A 30 -6.87 3.70 13.17
C ILE A 30 -6.84 4.34 14.56
N PRO A 31 -7.84 5.14 14.98
CA PRO A 31 -7.84 5.73 16.32
C PRO A 31 -8.01 4.68 17.42
N GLU A 32 -8.74 3.60 17.21
CA GLU A 32 -8.93 2.58 18.27
C GLU A 32 -7.73 1.65 18.42
N ILE A 33 -7.02 1.33 17.33
CA ILE A 33 -5.83 0.48 17.30
C ILE A 33 -4.57 1.26 17.72
N LEU A 34 -4.47 2.55 17.38
CA LEU A 34 -3.29 3.39 17.67
C LEU A 34 -3.46 4.37 18.83
N THR A 35 -4.70 4.71 19.19
CA THR A 35 -5.03 5.64 20.28
C THR A 35 -6.18 5.10 21.13
N SER A 36 -6.17 3.80 21.46
CA SER A 36 -7.13 3.29 22.43
C SER A 36 -7.15 4.24 23.63
N ASP A 37 -8.35 4.49 24.15
CA ASP A 37 -8.70 5.41 25.25
C ASP A 37 -8.00 5.10 26.59
N THR A 38 -6.90 4.35 26.53
CA THR A 38 -6.05 3.79 27.57
C THR A 38 -4.82 4.65 27.85
N GLY A 39 -4.45 5.54 26.92
CA GLY A 39 -3.22 6.34 27.01
C GLY A 39 -1.92 5.55 26.80
N ILE A 40 -2.01 4.29 26.33
CA ILE A 40 -0.85 3.42 26.08
C ILE A 40 -0.46 3.53 24.61
N SER A 41 0.73 4.08 24.31
CA SER A 41 1.26 4.11 22.96
C SER A 41 1.86 2.75 22.56
N VAL A 42 1.97 2.48 21.26
CA VAL A 42 2.65 1.25 20.82
C VAL A 42 4.13 1.26 21.22
N ASP A 43 4.74 2.43 21.33
CA ASP A 43 6.12 2.57 21.81
C ASP A 43 6.23 2.16 23.29
N ASP A 44 5.17 2.39 24.08
CA ASP A 44 5.08 1.89 25.45
C ASP A 44 4.99 0.36 25.47
N MET A 45 4.16 -0.26 24.61
CA MET A 45 4.02 -1.73 24.52
C MET A 45 5.32 -2.47 24.14
N ILE A 46 6.25 -1.78 23.50
CA ILE A 46 7.55 -2.29 23.03
C ILE A 46 8.61 -2.24 24.14
N SER A 47 8.41 -1.42 25.17
CA SER A 47 9.43 -1.21 26.21
C SER A 47 9.56 -2.41 27.16
N GLN A 48 10.79 -2.72 27.56
CA GLN A 48 11.08 -3.70 28.62
C GLN A 48 10.40 -3.33 29.96
N ASP A 49 10.13 -2.04 30.18
CA ASP A 49 9.49 -1.49 31.38
C ASP A 49 7.97 -1.67 31.40
N PHE A 50 7.33 -1.78 30.24
CA PHE A 50 5.87 -2.03 30.14
C PHE A 50 5.46 -3.38 30.73
N CYS A 51 6.22 -4.43 30.42
CA CYS A 51 6.01 -5.77 31.00
C CYS A 51 6.29 -5.82 32.52
N ASN A 52 7.03 -4.86 33.09
CA ASN A 52 7.35 -4.83 34.52
C ASN A 52 6.42 -3.92 35.33
N THR A 53 5.87 -2.87 34.72
CA THR A 53 5.23 -1.76 35.44
C THR A 53 3.71 -1.68 35.22
N HIS A 54 3.19 -2.12 34.07
CA HIS A 54 1.81 -1.84 33.66
C HIS A 54 0.88 -3.05 33.55
N ILE A 55 1.36 -4.24 33.95
CA ILE A 55 0.65 -5.53 33.85
C ILE A 55 -0.82 -5.41 34.30
N THR A 56 -1.12 -4.72 35.39
CA THR A 56 -2.49 -4.66 35.93
C THR A 56 -3.41 -3.69 35.19
N ALA A 57 -2.88 -2.57 34.66
CA ALA A 57 -3.65 -1.55 33.94
C ALA A 57 -3.89 -1.97 32.49
N THR A 58 -2.84 -2.43 31.81
CA THR A 58 -2.91 -2.94 30.44
C THR A 58 -3.86 -4.13 30.31
N MET A 59 -3.94 -4.99 31.34
CA MET A 59 -4.79 -6.18 31.28
C MET A 59 -6.29 -5.86 31.37
N ALA A 60 -6.70 -4.87 32.17
CA ALA A 60 -8.09 -4.42 32.21
C ALA A 60 -8.54 -3.74 30.90
N ASP A 61 -7.59 -3.20 30.15
CA ASP A 61 -7.82 -2.59 28.83
C ASP A 61 -7.74 -3.62 27.68
N ILE A 62 -6.85 -4.61 27.79
CA ILE A 62 -6.80 -5.78 26.89
C ILE A 62 -8.12 -6.59 26.97
N GLU A 63 -8.73 -6.69 28.15
CA GLU A 63 -10.05 -7.33 28.37
C GLU A 63 -11.18 -6.74 27.52
N LYS A 64 -11.14 -5.43 27.25
CA LYS A 64 -12.19 -4.72 26.50
C LYS A 64 -12.01 -4.84 24.98
N THR A 65 -10.79 -5.03 24.50
CA THR A 65 -10.46 -4.91 23.06
C THR A 65 -10.09 -6.24 22.41
N PHE A 66 -9.66 -7.25 23.16
CA PHE A 66 -9.11 -8.48 22.56
C PHE A 66 -9.79 -9.75 23.06
N ASN A 67 -10.24 -10.56 22.10
CA ASN A 67 -10.74 -11.91 22.36
C ASN A 67 -9.57 -12.86 22.75
N PRO A 68 -9.88 -14.05 23.29
CA PRO A 68 -8.92 -15.12 23.50
C PRO A 68 -8.03 -15.35 22.28
N LEU A 69 -6.73 -15.16 22.41
CA LEU A 69 -5.75 -15.43 21.36
C LEU A 69 -4.87 -16.60 21.83
N GLU A 70 -4.68 -17.59 20.97
CA GLU A 70 -3.67 -18.62 21.19
C GLU A 70 -2.31 -17.98 20.93
N ILE A 71 -1.60 -17.63 22.00
CA ILE A 71 -0.29 -16.98 21.94
C ILE A 71 0.76 -18.02 22.29
N ALA A 72 1.69 -18.26 21.36
CA ALA A 72 2.85 -19.08 21.61
C ALA A 72 3.84 -18.31 22.50
N TYR A 73 4.19 -18.87 23.66
CA TYR A 73 5.21 -18.34 24.54
C TYR A 73 6.38 -19.32 24.69
N LEU A 74 7.58 -18.78 24.93
CA LEU A 74 8.79 -19.57 25.13
C LEU A 74 8.82 -20.17 26.54
N GLU A 75 8.69 -21.49 26.64
CA GLU A 75 8.93 -22.27 27.86
C GLU A 75 10.35 -22.88 27.80
N GLN A 76 11.28 -22.31 28.57
CA GLN A 76 12.59 -22.93 28.79
C GLN A 76 12.49 -24.00 29.88
N ARG A 77 12.88 -25.23 29.55
CA ARG A 77 13.05 -26.34 30.51
C ARG A 77 14.51 -26.77 30.56
N VAL A 78 14.97 -27.19 31.74
CA VAL A 78 16.26 -27.88 31.87
C VAL A 78 16.00 -29.37 31.70
N GLU A 79 16.46 -29.94 30.58
CA GLU A 79 16.44 -31.38 30.36
C GLU A 79 17.87 -31.90 30.43
N LYS A 80 18.16 -32.75 31.43
CA LYS A 80 19.49 -33.35 31.65
C LYS A 80 20.65 -32.34 31.75
N GLY A 81 20.40 -31.17 32.36
CA GLY A 81 21.42 -30.14 32.60
C GLY A 81 21.62 -29.12 31.47
N ASN A 82 20.91 -29.24 30.34
CA ASN A 82 20.94 -28.26 29.25
C ASN A 82 19.65 -27.45 29.20
N VAL A 83 19.77 -26.14 28.94
CA VAL A 83 18.62 -25.25 28.72
C VAL A 83 18.01 -25.55 27.35
N VAL A 84 16.77 -26.03 27.34
CA VAL A 84 16.00 -26.33 26.13
C VAL A 84 14.87 -25.31 26.02
N ASN A 85 14.90 -24.49 24.97
CA ASN A 85 13.80 -23.59 24.61
C ASN A 85 12.70 -24.39 23.91
N LYS A 86 11.50 -24.49 24.50
CA LYS A 86 10.31 -25.08 23.85
C LYS A 86 9.26 -23.99 23.63
N MET A 87 8.76 -23.87 22.41
CA MET A 87 7.58 -23.05 22.14
C MET A 87 6.35 -23.79 22.69
N LYS A 88 5.60 -23.16 23.58
CA LYS A 88 4.31 -23.65 24.09
C LYS A 88 3.21 -22.74 23.59
N SER A 89 2.19 -23.28 22.95
CA SER A 89 0.95 -22.54 22.70
C SER A 89 -0.04 -22.83 23.82
N GLU A 90 -0.61 -21.79 24.41
CA GLU A 90 -1.77 -21.91 25.28
C GLU A 90 -2.88 -21.03 24.72
N LYS A 91 -4.10 -21.58 24.64
CA LYS A 91 -5.30 -20.78 24.42
C LYS A 91 -5.54 -19.96 25.67
N ILE A 92 -5.10 -18.71 25.68
CA ILE A 92 -5.33 -17.80 26.80
C ILE A 92 -6.58 -16.99 26.49
N ASN A 93 -7.63 -17.18 27.30
CA ASN A 93 -8.86 -16.39 27.21
C ASN A 93 -8.65 -15.01 27.82
N TYR A 94 -8.02 -14.08 27.10
CA TYR A 94 -7.75 -12.71 27.56
C TYR A 94 -9.01 -11.87 27.88
N ALA A 95 -10.18 -12.30 27.40
CA ALA A 95 -11.46 -11.67 27.70
C ALA A 95 -12.00 -11.96 29.12
N LYS A 96 -11.33 -12.80 29.93
CA LYS A 96 -11.78 -13.09 31.31
C LYS A 96 -10.81 -12.51 32.33
N LYS A 97 -11.31 -11.59 33.16
CA LYS A 97 -10.66 -11.06 34.37
C LYS A 97 -10.05 -12.12 35.29
N SER A 98 -10.62 -13.33 35.30
CA SER A 98 -10.09 -14.48 36.04
C SER A 98 -8.78 -15.06 35.49
N ASP A 99 -8.52 -14.95 34.19
CA ASP A 99 -7.31 -15.47 33.56
C ASP A 99 -6.16 -14.44 33.61
N ILE A 100 -6.50 -13.16 33.73
CA ILE A 100 -5.60 -12.06 34.03
C ILE A 100 -5.19 -12.03 35.51
N ALA A 101 -6.12 -12.31 36.42
CA ALA A 101 -5.79 -12.51 37.84
C ALA A 101 -4.78 -13.65 38.05
N LYS A 102 -4.83 -14.71 37.21
CA LYS A 102 -3.81 -15.77 37.21
C LYS A 102 -2.44 -15.26 36.78
N LEU A 103 -2.33 -14.29 35.89
CA LEU A 103 -1.04 -13.70 35.48
C LEU A 103 -0.36 -12.93 36.62
N SER A 104 -1.13 -12.33 37.53
CA SER A 104 -0.60 -11.74 38.77
C SER A 104 -0.14 -12.77 39.80
N GLU A 105 -0.68 -13.98 39.78
CA GLU A 105 -0.32 -15.09 40.67
C GLU A 105 0.88 -15.92 40.16
N MET A 106 1.28 -15.74 38.89
CA MET A 106 2.42 -16.42 38.29
C MET A 106 3.76 -15.87 38.77
N ASN A 107 4.78 -16.75 38.84
CA ASN A 107 6.14 -16.33 39.13
C ASN A 107 6.66 -15.34 38.06
N LYS A 108 7.60 -14.48 38.47
CA LYS A 108 8.16 -13.38 37.65
C LYS A 108 8.67 -13.85 36.28
N THR A 109 9.25 -15.04 36.21
CA THR A 109 9.84 -15.59 34.99
C THR A 109 8.79 -16.03 33.97
N THR A 110 7.75 -16.75 34.42
CA THR A 110 6.63 -17.16 33.56
C THR A 110 5.86 -15.95 33.03
N LYS A 111 5.60 -14.98 33.91
CA LYS A 111 4.93 -13.73 33.56
C LYS A 111 5.65 -12.95 32.45
N ARG A 112 6.99 -12.82 32.56
CA ARG A 112 7.83 -12.18 31.54
C ARG A 112 7.77 -12.93 30.21
N ARG A 113 7.79 -14.27 30.22
CA ARG A 113 7.75 -15.10 29.00
C ARG A 113 6.43 -14.97 28.24
N GLN A 114 5.31 -14.95 28.95
CA GLN A 114 4.00 -14.73 28.34
C GLN A 114 3.86 -13.30 27.80
N CYS A 115 4.34 -12.29 28.54
CA CYS A 115 4.37 -10.90 28.04
C CYS A 115 5.18 -10.78 26.74
N ASN A 116 6.35 -11.43 26.67
CA ASN A 116 7.18 -11.44 25.47
C ASN A 116 6.48 -12.12 24.27
N GLY A 117 5.69 -13.17 24.51
CA GLY A 117 4.88 -13.82 23.46
C GLY A 117 3.79 -12.88 22.92
N ILE A 118 3.11 -12.17 23.83
CA ILE A 118 2.09 -11.16 23.48
C ILE A 118 2.72 -10.05 22.64
N ALA A 119 3.79 -9.44 23.13
CA ALA A 119 4.48 -8.36 22.43
C ALA A 119 4.92 -8.78 21.03
N LYS A 120 5.50 -9.99 20.90
CA LYS A 120 5.88 -10.56 19.60
C LYS A 120 4.70 -10.64 18.63
N PHE A 121 3.57 -11.20 19.05
CA PHE A 121 2.37 -11.33 18.20
C PHE A 121 1.85 -9.97 17.73
N TYR A 122 1.65 -9.04 18.65
CA TYR A 122 1.11 -7.71 18.34
C TYR A 122 2.06 -6.86 17.51
N MET A 123 3.37 -7.01 17.70
CA MET A 123 4.35 -6.35 16.83
C MET A 123 4.25 -6.82 15.39
N LYS A 124 4.12 -8.13 15.17
CA LYS A 124 3.92 -8.67 13.82
C LYS A 124 2.61 -8.19 13.20
N LEU A 125 1.52 -8.20 13.97
CA LEU A 125 0.22 -7.70 13.53
C LEU A 125 0.27 -6.21 13.16
N LYS A 126 0.95 -5.38 13.97
CA LYS A 126 1.17 -3.96 13.67
C LYS A 126 1.97 -3.80 12.38
N THR A 127 3.09 -4.51 12.22
CA THR A 127 3.91 -4.41 11.01
C THR A 127 3.09 -4.73 9.76
N LEU A 128 2.30 -5.81 9.81
CA LEU A 128 1.36 -6.17 8.75
C LEU A 128 0.36 -5.04 8.44
N TYR A 129 -0.31 -4.54 9.48
CA TYR A 129 -1.30 -3.48 9.34
C TYR A 129 -0.70 -2.21 8.72
N VAL A 130 0.44 -1.77 9.25
CA VAL A 130 1.15 -0.58 8.77
C VAL A 130 1.56 -0.72 7.31
N ALA A 131 2.06 -1.90 6.90
CA ALA A 131 2.41 -2.17 5.51
C ALA A 131 1.19 -2.10 4.57
N ILE A 132 0.04 -2.64 4.98
CA ILE A 132 -1.20 -2.55 4.19
C ILE A 132 -1.64 -1.09 4.06
N VAL A 133 -1.71 -0.35 5.17
CA VAL A 133 -2.13 1.07 5.18
C VAL A 133 -1.23 1.92 4.29
N LYS A 134 0.09 1.72 4.36
CA LYS A 134 1.07 2.46 3.56
C LYS A 134 1.07 2.06 2.09
N THR A 135 0.64 0.84 1.77
CA THR A 135 0.45 0.38 0.40
C THR A 135 -0.78 1.01 -0.25
N ILE A 136 -1.90 1.07 0.46
CA ILE A 136 -3.12 1.71 -0.06
C ILE A 136 -2.95 3.25 -0.07
N ASN A 137 -2.30 3.78 0.97
CA ASN A 137 -2.05 5.20 1.23
C ASN A 137 -3.26 6.10 0.92
N PRO A 138 -4.36 5.95 1.68
CA PRO A 138 -5.54 6.76 1.47
C PRO A 138 -5.31 8.21 1.88
N VAL A 139 -6.03 9.13 1.24
CA VAL A 139 -5.92 10.57 1.46
C VAL A 139 -7.32 11.14 1.57
N TYR A 140 -7.59 11.88 2.65
CA TYR A 140 -8.84 12.61 2.79
C TYR A 140 -8.79 13.85 1.92
N VAL A 141 -9.87 14.09 1.19
CA VAL A 141 -10.01 15.23 0.29
C VAL A 141 -11.28 15.97 0.66
N TYR A 142 -11.14 17.23 1.06
CA TYR A 142 -12.27 18.12 1.28
C TYR A 142 -12.02 19.48 0.65
N ARG A 143 -13.10 20.24 0.48
CA ARG A 143 -13.02 21.62 0.05
C ARG A 143 -13.12 22.51 1.28
N ASP A 144 -12.10 23.31 1.52
CA ASP A 144 -12.11 24.29 2.59
C ASP A 144 -13.06 25.42 2.21
N GLU A 145 -14.04 25.71 3.08
CA GLU A 145 -15.12 26.65 2.79
C GLU A 145 -14.64 28.11 2.77
N LEU A 146 -13.56 28.43 3.50
CA LEU A 146 -13.05 29.80 3.64
C LEU A 146 -12.16 30.19 2.44
N SER A 147 -11.29 29.29 2.02
CA SER A 147 -10.33 29.49 0.92
C SER A 147 -10.87 29.00 -0.42
N GLY A 148 -11.88 28.13 -0.42
CA GLY A 148 -12.39 27.47 -1.62
C GLY A 148 -11.46 26.42 -2.21
N LEU A 149 -10.30 26.17 -1.57
CA LEU A 149 -9.26 25.25 -2.03
C LEU A 149 -9.57 23.80 -1.67
N THR A 150 -9.11 22.88 -2.49
CA THR A 150 -9.14 21.45 -2.18
C THR A 150 -7.96 21.10 -1.29
N ILE A 151 -8.24 20.68 -0.06
CA ILE A 151 -7.24 20.25 0.92
C ILE A 151 -7.14 18.72 0.88
N LYS A 152 -5.90 18.22 0.85
CA LYS A 152 -5.56 16.80 0.94
C LYS A 152 -4.89 16.55 2.29
N VAL A 153 -5.40 15.60 3.06
CA VAL A 153 -4.91 15.28 4.41
C VAL A 153 -4.52 13.82 4.47
N SER A 154 -3.35 13.54 5.05
CA SER A 154 -2.86 12.18 5.23
C SER A 154 -3.65 11.44 6.34
N PRO A 155 -3.61 10.10 6.39
CA PRO A 155 -4.20 9.31 7.48
C PRO A 155 -3.72 9.75 8.86
N SER A 156 -2.43 10.06 8.97
CA SER A 156 -1.77 10.49 10.21
C SER A 156 -2.27 11.85 10.70
N ASP A 157 -2.66 12.73 9.78
CA ASP A 157 -3.09 14.10 10.08
C ASP A 157 -4.60 14.26 10.15
N LYS A 158 -5.38 13.16 10.15
CA LYS A 158 -6.86 13.20 10.18
C LYS A 158 -7.42 14.13 11.25
N LYS A 159 -6.80 14.19 12.43
CA LYS A 159 -7.22 15.06 13.55
C LYS A 159 -7.25 16.55 13.19
N SER A 160 -6.55 16.95 12.12
CA SER A 160 -6.57 18.32 11.60
C SER A 160 -7.82 18.65 10.77
N ILE A 161 -8.60 17.65 10.36
CA ILE A 161 -9.84 17.87 9.59
C ILE A 161 -10.91 18.39 10.56
N PRO A 162 -11.52 19.56 10.27
CA PRO A 162 -12.61 20.08 11.11
C PRO A 162 -13.79 19.12 11.13
N SER A 163 -14.36 18.86 12.32
CA SER A 163 -15.38 17.83 12.55
C SER A 163 -16.68 18.00 11.75
N HIS A 164 -16.99 19.20 11.28
CA HIS A 164 -18.19 19.53 10.50
C HIS A 164 -17.99 19.34 8.99
N VAL A 165 -16.76 19.12 8.53
CA VAL A 165 -16.44 19.05 7.11
C VAL A 165 -16.65 17.65 6.57
N LYS A 166 -17.44 17.55 5.50
CA LYS A 166 -17.56 16.31 4.72
C LYS A 166 -16.35 16.17 3.81
N TYR A 167 -15.71 15.02 3.86
CA TYR A 167 -14.58 14.66 3.01
C TYR A 167 -14.93 13.47 2.11
N LYS A 168 -14.15 13.31 1.05
CA LYS A 168 -14.08 12.11 0.21
C LYS A 168 -12.70 11.49 0.37
N TYR A 169 -12.55 10.27 -0.10
CA TYR A 169 -11.25 9.62 -0.13
C TYR A 169 -10.68 9.60 -1.53
N THR A 170 -9.37 9.66 -1.60
CA THR A 170 -8.59 9.30 -2.78
C THR A 170 -7.37 8.50 -2.34
N GLU A 171 -6.58 8.03 -3.29
CA GLU A 171 -5.37 7.29 -3.00
C GLU A 171 -4.18 8.00 -3.64
N MET A 172 -3.08 8.08 -2.89
CA MET A 172 -1.82 8.61 -3.37
C MET A 172 -0.68 7.67 -2.97
N ASN A 173 -0.76 6.43 -3.42
CA ASN A 173 0.25 5.40 -3.23
C ASN A 173 1.22 5.29 -4.42
N PHE A 174 2.19 4.38 -4.27
CA PHE A 174 3.20 4.01 -5.26
C PHE A 174 2.66 3.83 -6.69
N CYS A 175 1.51 3.19 -6.85
CA CYS A 175 0.90 2.87 -8.15
C CYS A 175 0.13 4.05 -8.73
N THR A 176 -0.69 4.71 -7.90
CA THR A 176 -1.47 5.87 -8.32
C THR A 176 -0.57 7.04 -8.73
N ASP A 177 0.58 7.22 -8.08
CA ASP A 177 1.59 8.23 -8.44
C ASP A 177 2.07 8.01 -9.89
N ARG A 178 2.52 6.78 -10.20
CA ARG A 178 2.94 6.39 -11.56
C ARG A 178 1.85 6.61 -12.61
N LEU A 179 0.64 6.16 -12.32
CA LEU A 179 -0.51 6.32 -13.22
C LEU A 179 -0.82 7.81 -13.46
N GLN A 180 -0.82 8.63 -12.41
CA GLN A 180 -1.07 10.07 -12.50
C GLN A 180 -0.01 10.79 -13.34
N TYR A 181 1.25 10.38 -13.27
CA TYR A 181 2.30 10.93 -14.13
C TYR A 181 2.12 10.58 -15.61
N LEU A 182 1.55 9.41 -15.93
CA LEU A 182 1.19 9.07 -17.31
C LEU A 182 -0.07 9.80 -17.78
N LEU A 183 -1.08 9.91 -16.92
CA LEU A 183 -2.31 10.66 -17.23
C LEU A 183 -2.04 12.16 -17.40
N ASN A 184 -1.24 12.74 -16.52
CA ASN A 184 -0.97 14.18 -16.40
C ASN A 184 -2.25 15.04 -16.49
N ASN A 185 -3.25 14.72 -15.66
CA ASN A 185 -4.58 15.35 -15.61
C ASN A 185 -5.45 15.18 -16.87
N ASN A 186 -5.08 14.32 -17.81
CA ASN A 186 -5.93 14.00 -18.96
C ASN A 186 -6.91 12.88 -18.63
N ASN A 187 -8.08 12.92 -19.27
CA ASN A 187 -9.07 11.86 -19.22
C ASN A 187 -9.20 11.24 -20.63
N TYR A 188 -8.83 9.96 -20.74
CA TYR A 188 -8.76 9.25 -22.01
C TYR A 188 -10.03 8.43 -22.26
N LYS A 189 -10.95 8.98 -23.06
CA LYS A 189 -12.17 8.29 -23.50
C LYS A 189 -11.90 7.39 -24.71
N VAL A 190 -11.19 6.29 -24.47
CA VAL A 190 -10.69 5.38 -25.52
C VAL A 190 -11.77 4.77 -26.42
N ASP A 191 -13.02 4.68 -25.94
CA ASP A 191 -14.12 4.08 -26.69
C ASP A 191 -14.73 5.03 -27.75
N ASP A 192 -14.47 6.35 -27.65
CA ASP A 192 -14.79 7.30 -28.71
C ASP A 192 -13.56 7.51 -29.60
N LYS A 193 -13.55 6.80 -30.74
CA LYS A 193 -12.45 6.83 -31.71
C LYS A 193 -12.21 8.20 -32.35
N THR A 194 -13.20 9.09 -32.33
CA THR A 194 -13.14 10.40 -33.01
C THR A 194 -12.80 11.55 -32.06
N THR A 195 -12.85 11.31 -30.75
CA THR A 195 -12.45 12.32 -29.76
C THR A 195 -10.98 12.68 -29.95
N SER A 196 -10.72 13.97 -30.17
CA SER A 196 -9.37 14.50 -30.17
C SER A 196 -8.76 14.36 -28.78
N VAL A 197 -7.54 13.84 -28.73
CA VAL A 197 -6.81 13.57 -27.50
C VAL A 197 -5.45 14.25 -27.54
N THR A 198 -5.05 14.72 -26.37
CA THR A 198 -3.72 15.26 -26.12
C THR A 198 -3.02 14.34 -25.13
N ILE A 199 -1.86 13.79 -25.52
CA ILE A 199 -1.03 12.94 -24.65
C ILE A 199 0.21 13.73 -24.27
N ASN A 200 0.39 13.91 -22.96
CA ASN A 200 1.49 14.70 -22.43
C ASN A 200 1.93 14.19 -21.05
N PRO A 201 2.51 12.99 -20.92
CA PRO A 201 2.87 12.42 -19.63
C PRO A 201 4.02 13.20 -18.97
N GLY A 202 3.91 13.49 -17.68
CA GLY A 202 4.86 14.31 -16.90
C GLY A 202 6.10 13.57 -16.39
N PHE A 203 6.41 12.38 -16.92
CA PHE A 203 7.36 11.43 -16.31
C PHE A 203 8.81 11.90 -16.23
N CYS A 204 9.22 12.94 -16.98
CA CYS A 204 10.61 13.40 -16.98
C CYS A 204 11.11 13.90 -15.62
N ASN A 205 10.21 14.35 -14.75
CA ASN A 205 10.55 14.81 -13.39
C ASN A 205 10.16 13.81 -12.30
N PHE A 206 9.67 12.61 -12.65
CA PHE A 206 9.09 11.65 -11.70
C PHE A 206 10.02 11.32 -10.52
N ASN A 207 11.30 11.09 -10.80
CA ASN A 207 12.32 10.74 -9.79
C ASN A 207 13.30 11.87 -9.50
N ALA A 208 13.00 13.12 -9.86
CA ALA A 208 13.95 14.23 -9.74
C ALA A 208 14.42 14.50 -8.29
N SER A 209 13.63 14.10 -7.30
CA SER A 209 13.92 14.24 -5.87
C SER A 209 14.18 12.91 -5.15
N LYS A 210 14.27 11.79 -5.88
CA LYS A 210 14.45 10.45 -5.32
C LYS A 210 15.65 9.76 -5.98
N ASP A 211 16.57 9.28 -5.15
CA ASP A 211 17.79 8.58 -5.56
C ASP A 211 17.61 7.06 -5.58
N ASN A 212 16.95 6.51 -4.55
CA ASN A 212 16.86 5.06 -4.33
C ASN A 212 15.46 4.60 -3.92
N LEU A 213 15.22 3.30 -4.06
CA LEU A 213 13.92 2.67 -3.88
C LEU A 213 13.32 2.85 -2.47
N LEU A 214 14.10 2.98 -1.40
CA LEU A 214 13.53 3.20 -0.06
C LEU A 214 12.84 4.57 0.09
N GLN A 215 13.08 5.51 -0.83
CA GLN A 215 12.38 6.81 -0.85
C GLN A 215 11.01 6.73 -1.52
N GLU A 216 10.64 5.58 -2.08
CA GLU A 216 9.30 5.32 -2.58
C GLU A 216 8.35 4.96 -1.43
N SER A 217 7.12 5.48 -1.52
CA SER A 217 6.09 5.24 -0.50
C SER A 217 5.81 3.75 -0.35
N GLY A 218 5.83 3.25 0.89
CA GLY A 218 5.45 1.88 1.23
C GLY A 218 6.55 0.84 1.05
N ILE A 219 7.74 1.20 0.56
CA ILE A 219 8.85 0.23 0.38
C ILE A 219 9.48 -0.16 1.73
N ILE A 220 9.65 0.80 2.65
CA ILE A 220 10.22 0.52 3.98
C ILE A 220 9.32 -0.47 4.72
N GLU A 221 8.01 -0.24 4.67
CA GLU A 221 7.04 -1.09 5.34
C GLU A 221 6.92 -2.47 4.68
N LEU A 222 7.07 -2.56 3.35
CA LEU A 222 7.23 -3.84 2.65
C LEU A 222 8.51 -4.57 3.11
N GLU A 223 9.63 -3.87 3.24
CA GLU A 223 10.90 -4.45 3.72
C GLU A 223 10.75 -5.02 5.14
N ASP A 224 9.99 -4.34 6.00
CA ASP A 224 9.71 -4.80 7.36
C ASP A 224 8.96 -6.13 7.40
N LEU A 225 8.13 -6.46 6.39
CA LEU A 225 7.46 -7.76 6.28
C LEU A 225 8.43 -8.92 5.99
N PHE A 226 9.68 -8.65 5.62
CA PHE A 226 10.72 -9.66 5.52
C PHE A 226 11.43 -9.92 6.86
N LYS A 227 11.13 -9.17 7.93
CA LYS A 227 11.73 -9.43 9.25
C LYS A 227 10.99 -10.58 9.94
N ASP A 228 11.63 -11.74 10.01
CA ASP A 228 11.04 -13.02 10.40
C ASP A 228 11.45 -13.49 11.80
N THR A 229 12.53 -12.96 12.35
CA THR A 229 13.07 -13.36 13.67
C THR A 229 12.80 -12.29 14.72
N TYR A 230 12.18 -12.64 15.84
CA TYR A 230 11.96 -11.70 16.94
C TYR A 230 13.17 -11.65 17.87
N ASP A 231 13.76 -10.47 18.01
CA ASP A 231 14.81 -10.18 18.98
C ASP A 231 14.16 -9.77 20.31
N TYR A 232 14.28 -10.63 21.32
CA TYR A 232 13.67 -10.44 22.63
C TYR A 232 14.38 -9.39 23.50
N ASP A 233 15.63 -9.06 23.19
CA ASP A 233 16.39 -8.05 23.93
C ASP A 233 16.08 -6.65 23.36
N MET A 234 15.94 -6.56 22.04
CA MET A 234 15.59 -5.31 21.35
C MET A 234 14.08 -5.05 21.23
N GLY A 235 13.23 -6.04 21.49
CA GLY A 235 11.77 -5.92 21.37
C GLY A 235 11.28 -5.71 19.93
N LYS A 236 12.01 -6.23 18.93
CA LYS A 236 11.69 -6.00 17.52
C LYS A 236 11.99 -7.20 16.64
N TYR A 237 11.34 -7.25 15.48
CA TYR A 237 11.71 -8.19 14.43
C TYR A 237 12.97 -7.74 13.70
N ILE A 238 13.80 -8.72 13.34
CA ILE A 238 14.98 -8.61 12.49
C ILE A 238 14.88 -9.64 11.36
N MET A 239 15.57 -9.37 10.26
CA MET A 239 15.64 -10.29 9.13
C MET A 239 16.73 -11.33 9.35
N SER A 240 16.35 -12.61 9.35
CA SER A 240 17.28 -13.74 9.45
C SER A 240 18.19 -13.84 8.23
N GLU A 241 19.35 -14.48 8.40
CA GLU A 241 20.25 -14.71 7.26
C GLU A 241 19.61 -15.62 6.20
N SER A 242 18.79 -16.59 6.64
CA SER A 242 18.04 -17.44 5.71
C SER A 242 17.08 -16.62 4.85
N ASN A 243 16.33 -15.69 5.46
CA ASN A 243 15.38 -14.89 4.70
C ASN A 243 16.06 -13.83 3.83
N LYS A 244 17.20 -13.28 4.28
CA LYS A 244 18.07 -12.42 3.46
C LYS A 244 18.50 -13.12 2.18
N GLN A 245 18.93 -14.38 2.26
CA GLN A 245 19.40 -15.16 1.10
C GLN A 245 18.26 -15.82 0.30
N GLY A 246 17.05 -15.89 0.85
CA GLY A 246 15.85 -16.48 0.24
C GLY A 246 14.89 -15.42 -0.33
N ASP A 247 13.76 -15.24 0.35
CA ASP A 247 12.64 -14.43 -0.15
C ASP A 247 13.04 -12.96 -0.37
N TYR A 248 13.84 -12.39 0.53
CA TYR A 248 14.23 -10.98 0.42
C TYR A 248 15.12 -10.76 -0.81
N LYS A 249 16.15 -11.59 -1.01
CA LYS A 249 16.99 -11.54 -2.22
C LYS A 249 16.16 -11.71 -3.50
N SER A 250 15.17 -12.61 -3.48
CA SER A 250 14.27 -12.83 -4.61
C SER A 250 13.38 -11.62 -4.90
N ALA A 251 12.90 -10.94 -3.86
CA ALA A 251 12.17 -9.69 -3.99
C ALA A 251 13.08 -8.56 -4.52
N VAL A 252 14.28 -8.39 -3.95
CA VAL A 252 15.27 -7.39 -4.42
C VAL A 252 15.59 -7.60 -5.90
N LYS A 253 15.77 -8.86 -6.34
CA LYS A 253 15.93 -9.18 -7.76
C LYS A 253 14.73 -8.75 -8.60
N SER A 254 13.52 -9.12 -8.20
CA SER A 254 12.30 -8.75 -8.94
C SER A 254 12.12 -7.24 -9.07
N PHE A 255 12.38 -6.48 -7.99
CA PHE A 255 12.35 -5.03 -8.02
C PHE A 255 13.48 -4.46 -8.89
N TYR A 256 14.71 -4.93 -8.72
CA TYR A 256 15.84 -4.47 -9.54
C TYR A 256 15.56 -4.62 -11.04
N ASN A 257 15.02 -5.78 -11.45
CA ASN A 257 14.65 -6.05 -12.84
C ASN A 257 13.54 -5.09 -13.32
N ALA A 258 12.50 -4.88 -12.51
CA ALA A 258 11.38 -4.00 -12.87
C ALA A 258 11.82 -2.54 -13.07
N PHE A 259 12.71 -2.03 -12.20
CA PHE A 259 13.16 -0.64 -12.24
C PHE A 259 14.24 -0.39 -13.29
N THR A 260 15.13 -1.35 -13.55
CA THR A 260 16.28 -1.15 -14.44
C THR A 260 16.09 -1.74 -15.84
N GLY A 261 15.20 -2.72 -15.99
CA GLY A 261 15.10 -3.56 -17.19
C GLY A 261 16.31 -4.49 -17.38
N ASN A 262 17.17 -4.64 -16.36
CA ASN A 262 18.34 -5.51 -16.40
C ASN A 262 17.98 -6.88 -15.80
N GLU A 263 18.19 -7.95 -16.56
CA GLU A 263 17.96 -9.33 -16.13
C GLU A 263 19.24 -10.04 -15.66
N ASP A 264 20.41 -9.40 -15.77
CA ASP A 264 21.69 -9.97 -15.36
C ASP A 264 21.79 -10.07 -13.84
N GLU A 265 21.78 -11.31 -13.35
CA GLU A 265 21.85 -11.65 -11.93
C GLU A 265 23.14 -11.15 -11.25
N SER A 266 24.22 -10.97 -12.01
CA SER A 266 25.53 -10.56 -11.49
C SER A 266 25.51 -9.13 -10.91
N ASN A 267 24.53 -8.32 -11.32
CA ASN A 267 24.41 -6.91 -10.93
C ASN A 267 23.33 -6.66 -9.88
N VAL A 268 22.63 -7.71 -9.43
CA VAL A 268 21.52 -7.56 -8.48
C VAL A 268 22.08 -7.11 -7.13
N PRO A 269 21.64 -5.95 -6.60
CA PRO A 269 22.10 -5.48 -5.31
C PRO A 269 21.59 -6.36 -4.16
N SER A 270 22.13 -6.16 -2.96
CA SER A 270 21.75 -6.94 -1.77
C SER A 270 20.56 -6.41 -0.99
N SER A 271 20.03 -5.22 -1.33
CA SER A 271 18.93 -4.59 -0.59
C SER A 271 18.13 -3.62 -1.46
N PHE A 272 16.90 -3.29 -1.04
CA PHE A 272 16.09 -2.27 -1.70
C PHE A 272 16.78 -0.89 -1.72
N ARG A 273 17.45 -0.48 -0.64
CA ARG A 273 18.22 0.78 -0.59
C ARG A 273 19.24 0.92 -1.71
N SER A 274 19.81 -0.19 -2.14
CA SER A 274 20.85 -0.22 -3.16
C SER A 274 20.28 -0.23 -4.59
N ILE A 275 18.96 -0.30 -4.76
CA ILE A 275 18.31 -0.14 -6.06
C ILE A 275 18.16 1.36 -6.34
N LEU A 276 18.93 1.85 -7.31
CA LEU A 276 18.85 3.24 -7.77
C LEU A 276 17.64 3.43 -8.69
N LEU A 277 16.97 4.56 -8.52
CA LEU A 277 15.80 4.90 -9.34
C LEU A 277 16.22 5.51 -10.69
N PRO A 278 15.54 5.15 -11.80
CA PRO A 278 15.85 5.72 -13.10
C PRO A 278 15.65 7.24 -13.13
N GLN A 279 16.69 7.97 -13.52
CA GLN A 279 16.65 9.42 -13.72
C GLN A 279 16.16 9.74 -15.15
N TYR A 280 14.88 10.06 -15.29
CA TYR A 280 14.26 10.32 -16.61
C TYR A 280 14.68 11.66 -17.21
N SER A 281 14.91 12.68 -16.39
CA SER A 281 15.35 14.03 -16.79
C SER A 281 16.57 13.99 -17.73
N ASN A 282 17.47 13.04 -17.52
CA ASN A 282 18.70 12.84 -18.27
C ASN A 282 18.54 11.91 -19.49
N LYS A 283 17.34 11.58 -19.96
CA LYS A 283 17.13 10.78 -21.19
C LYS A 283 16.84 11.69 -22.39
N ASN A 284 17.11 11.22 -23.61
CA ASN A 284 17.07 12.06 -24.84
C ASN A 284 15.73 12.77 -25.09
N LEU A 285 14.59 12.17 -24.69
CA LEU A 285 13.28 12.83 -24.75
C LEU A 285 13.09 13.96 -23.72
N CYS A 286 13.96 14.01 -22.70
CA CYS A 286 13.95 14.98 -21.62
C CYS A 286 15.11 16.02 -21.69
N LYS A 287 16.22 15.73 -22.41
CA LYS A 287 17.46 16.56 -22.42
C LYS A 287 17.40 17.92 -23.14
N ASN A 288 16.47 18.17 -24.07
CA ASN A 288 16.44 19.42 -24.87
C ASN A 288 15.30 20.36 -24.47
N ARG A 289 15.26 20.77 -23.19
CA ARG A 289 14.10 21.46 -22.59
C ARG A 289 14.47 22.80 -21.97
N HIS A 290 14.77 23.79 -22.81
CA HIS A 290 15.03 25.14 -22.32
C HIS A 290 13.77 25.94 -21.96
N LYS A 291 12.57 25.46 -22.29
CA LYS A 291 11.28 26.00 -21.83
C LYS A 291 10.29 24.83 -21.71
N SER A 292 9.42 24.89 -20.70
CA SER A 292 8.40 23.92 -20.30
C SER A 292 7.73 23.14 -21.44
N PHE A 293 7.16 21.98 -21.09
CA PHE A 293 6.40 21.03 -21.91
C PHE A 293 7.22 19.80 -22.35
N ASP A 294 6.93 18.66 -21.72
CA ASP A 294 6.92 17.36 -22.39
C ASP A 294 6.28 17.53 -23.78
N PRO A 295 6.80 16.91 -24.86
CA PRO A 295 6.27 17.17 -26.19
C PRO A 295 4.82 16.70 -26.23
N GLU A 296 3.93 17.67 -26.15
CA GLU A 296 2.49 17.47 -26.22
C GLU A 296 2.18 16.86 -27.59
N VAL A 297 1.57 15.68 -27.58
CA VAL A 297 1.21 14.96 -28.79
C VAL A 297 -0.30 15.02 -28.96
N LYS A 298 -0.76 15.66 -30.05
CA LYS A 298 -2.17 15.72 -30.42
C LYS A 298 -2.51 14.64 -31.45
N GLY A 299 -3.68 14.04 -31.29
CA GLY A 299 -4.22 13.04 -32.21
C GLY A 299 -5.64 12.66 -31.84
N ASP A 300 -6.01 11.42 -32.14
CA ASP A 300 -7.29 10.82 -31.80
C ASP A 300 -7.13 9.31 -31.63
N PHE A 301 -8.17 8.67 -31.09
CA PHE A 301 -8.23 7.23 -30.91
C PHE A 301 -8.58 6.46 -32.20
N SER A 302 -8.55 7.07 -33.39
CA SER A 302 -8.53 6.34 -34.66
C SER A 302 -7.11 5.83 -34.98
N ASN A 303 -6.08 6.49 -34.42
CA ASN A 303 -4.71 6.01 -34.48
C ASN A 303 -4.47 4.85 -33.48
N ALA A 304 -3.86 3.76 -33.96
CA ALA A 304 -3.61 2.56 -33.15
C ALA A 304 -2.69 2.85 -31.93
N LEU A 305 -1.65 3.67 -32.10
CA LEU A 305 -0.69 3.97 -31.03
C LEU A 305 -1.35 4.75 -29.88
N PHE A 306 -2.24 5.69 -30.21
CA PHE A 306 -3.01 6.46 -29.21
C PHE A 306 -3.99 5.57 -28.46
N ARG A 307 -4.70 4.66 -29.17
CA ARG A 307 -5.58 3.67 -28.53
C ARG A 307 -4.82 2.74 -27.61
N GLU A 308 -3.69 2.18 -28.07
CA GLU A 308 -2.87 1.29 -27.27
C GLU A 308 -2.36 1.95 -26.00
N TYR A 309 -2.02 3.24 -26.06
CA TYR A 309 -1.63 4.01 -24.88
C TYR A 309 -2.82 4.19 -23.92
N GLY A 310 -3.97 4.64 -24.41
CA GLY A 310 -5.16 4.82 -23.56
C GLY A 310 -5.66 3.52 -22.93
N TYR A 311 -5.69 2.41 -23.70
CA TYR A 311 -6.07 1.09 -23.17
C TYR A 311 -5.07 0.58 -22.15
N HIS A 312 -3.77 0.80 -22.37
CA HIS A 312 -2.74 0.47 -21.38
C HIS A 312 -3.01 1.15 -20.04
N LEU A 313 -3.30 2.46 -20.05
CA LEU A 313 -3.62 3.18 -18.80
C LEU A 313 -4.90 2.70 -18.12
N ARG A 314 -5.91 2.30 -18.90
CA ARG A 314 -7.13 1.68 -18.35
C ARG A 314 -6.81 0.34 -17.67
N THR A 315 -6.05 -0.52 -18.33
CA THR A 315 -5.62 -1.81 -17.76
C THR A 315 -4.76 -1.63 -16.52
N MET A 316 -3.84 -0.65 -16.51
CA MET A 316 -3.06 -0.29 -15.32
C MET A 316 -3.95 0.07 -14.13
N TYR A 317 -4.99 0.87 -14.38
CA TYR A 317 -5.94 1.26 -13.34
C TYR A 317 -6.73 0.06 -12.82
N GLU A 318 -7.29 -0.75 -13.72
CA GLU A 318 -8.08 -1.94 -13.38
C GLU A 318 -7.24 -2.97 -12.59
N SER A 319 -6.04 -3.31 -13.06
CA SER A 319 -5.21 -4.32 -12.39
C SER A 319 -4.70 -3.86 -11.02
N MET A 320 -4.39 -2.56 -10.89
CA MET A 320 -4.06 -1.94 -9.60
C MET A 320 -5.24 -2.07 -8.62
N ARG A 321 -6.45 -1.72 -9.05
CA ARG A 321 -7.67 -1.81 -8.21
C ARG A 321 -7.94 -3.23 -7.75
N ASP A 322 -7.83 -4.20 -8.65
CA ASP A 322 -8.07 -5.61 -8.33
C ASP A 322 -7.08 -6.12 -7.27
N LYS A 323 -5.80 -5.76 -7.39
CA LYS A 323 -4.78 -6.13 -6.39
C LYS A 323 -4.97 -5.42 -5.07
N GLN A 324 -5.31 -4.13 -5.10
CA GLN A 324 -5.64 -3.39 -3.88
C GLN A 324 -6.79 -4.06 -3.15
N SER A 325 -7.88 -4.42 -3.84
CA SER A 325 -9.01 -5.14 -3.23
C SER A 325 -8.56 -6.43 -2.51
N LYS A 326 -7.67 -7.22 -3.12
CA LYS A 326 -7.12 -8.43 -2.48
C LYS A 326 -6.29 -8.13 -1.23
N ILE A 327 -5.54 -7.02 -1.24
CA ILE A 327 -4.81 -6.55 -0.05
C ILE A 327 -5.80 -6.11 1.04
N LEU A 328 -6.93 -5.51 0.68
CA LEU A 328 -7.99 -5.13 1.63
C LEU A 328 -8.67 -6.35 2.26
N ASP A 329 -8.81 -7.45 1.52
CA ASP A 329 -9.38 -8.70 2.04
C ASP A 329 -8.54 -9.30 3.18
N ILE A 330 -7.23 -8.99 3.24
CA ILE A 330 -6.36 -9.41 4.36
C ILE A 330 -6.81 -8.78 5.68
N ILE A 331 -7.28 -7.53 5.64
CA ILE A 331 -7.73 -6.81 6.84
C ILE A 331 -8.91 -7.53 7.49
N GLN A 332 -9.78 -8.13 6.68
CA GLN A 332 -10.93 -8.91 7.14
C GLN A 332 -10.53 -10.24 7.80
N GLN A 333 -9.31 -10.73 7.53
CA GLN A 333 -8.76 -11.93 8.16
C GLN A 333 -8.12 -11.62 9.52
N ILE A 334 -7.63 -10.39 9.72
CA ILE A 334 -6.94 -9.99 10.96
C ILE A 334 -7.81 -9.21 11.94
N PHE A 335 -8.89 -8.57 11.48
CA PHE A 335 -9.82 -7.84 12.32
C PHE A 335 -11.28 -8.24 12.06
N MET A 336 -12.09 -8.18 13.12
CA MET A 336 -13.56 -8.26 13.03
C MET A 336 -14.19 -7.03 13.68
N ILE A 337 -15.38 -6.67 13.21
CA ILE A 337 -16.18 -5.57 13.78
C ILE A 337 -17.09 -6.16 14.86
N LYS A 338 -17.14 -5.50 16.01
CA LYS A 338 -18.15 -5.71 17.04
C LYS A 338 -19.02 -4.47 17.17
N THR A 339 -20.25 -4.68 17.60
CA THR A 339 -21.21 -3.62 17.89
C THR A 339 -21.58 -3.71 19.37
N GLU A 340 -21.41 -2.60 20.08
CA GLU A 340 -21.88 -2.43 21.45
C GLU A 340 -23.10 -1.52 21.44
N HIS A 341 -24.17 -1.97 22.10
CA HIS A 341 -25.34 -1.15 22.35
C HIS A 341 -25.08 -0.29 23.58
N ILE A 342 -24.97 1.02 23.36
CA ILE A 342 -24.85 1.98 24.46
C ILE A 342 -26.24 2.52 24.74
N ASP A 343 -26.75 2.18 25.92
CA ASP A 343 -28.02 2.67 26.44
C ASP A 343 -27.72 3.63 27.61
N ASN A 344 -27.71 4.92 27.29
CA ASN A 344 -27.70 5.97 28.30
C ASN A 344 -29.09 6.61 28.31
N ASP A 345 -29.56 7.02 29.49
CA ASP A 345 -30.93 7.48 29.83
C ASP A 345 -31.64 8.45 28.85
N ASN A 346 -30.96 8.98 27.81
CA ASN A 346 -31.56 9.82 26.76
C ASN A 346 -30.99 9.62 25.33
N ASP A 347 -30.10 8.65 25.08
CA ASP A 347 -29.50 8.45 23.74
C ASP A 347 -29.10 6.99 23.51
N ILE A 348 -29.76 6.33 22.54
CA ILE A 348 -29.45 4.97 22.09
C ILE A 348 -28.58 5.10 20.84
N HIS A 349 -27.30 4.77 20.99
CA HIS A 349 -26.40 4.67 19.85
C HIS A 349 -25.62 3.36 19.89
N ASN A 350 -25.40 2.83 18.68
CA ASN A 350 -24.56 1.66 18.48
C ASN A 350 -23.13 2.14 18.26
N ARG A 351 -22.22 1.70 19.13
CA ARG A 351 -20.79 1.90 18.91
C ARG A 351 -20.23 0.69 18.20
N GLU A 352 -19.71 0.89 17.00
CA GLU A 352 -18.90 -0.12 16.31
C GLU A 352 -17.44 0.05 16.68
N TYR A 353 -16.76 -1.06 16.99
CA TYR A 353 -15.32 -1.07 17.26
C TYR A 353 -14.65 -2.30 16.65
N PHE A 354 -13.35 -2.18 16.37
CA PHE A 354 -12.55 -3.27 15.81
C PHE A 354 -11.90 -4.09 16.90
N ILE A 355 -11.92 -5.41 16.73
CA ILE A 355 -11.11 -6.33 17.53
C ILE A 355 -10.29 -7.22 16.62
N VAL A 356 -9.19 -7.77 17.15
CA VAL A 356 -8.41 -8.80 16.45
C VAL A 356 -9.29 -10.03 16.21
N HIS A 357 -9.18 -10.61 15.02
CA HIS A 357 -9.98 -11.75 14.65
C HIS A 357 -9.75 -12.91 15.65
N PRO A 358 -10.80 -13.51 16.25
CA PRO A 358 -10.64 -14.43 17.39
C PRO A 358 -9.97 -15.74 17.01
N GLU A 359 -10.05 -16.09 15.73
CA GLU A 359 -9.39 -17.27 15.19
C GLU A 359 -7.96 -17.02 14.70
N LEU A 360 -7.44 -15.80 14.86
CA LEU A 360 -6.09 -15.44 14.46
C LEU A 360 -5.10 -16.04 15.47
N THR A 361 -4.21 -16.90 14.98
CA THR A 361 -3.12 -17.51 15.77
C THR A 361 -1.77 -17.00 15.26
N ASP A 362 -0.68 -17.21 16.00
CA ASP A 362 0.67 -16.90 15.52
C ASP A 362 0.95 -17.50 14.13
N SER A 363 0.63 -18.79 13.94
CA SER A 363 0.85 -19.47 12.64
C SER A 363 0.00 -18.87 11.52
N LYS A 364 -1.27 -18.57 11.78
CA LYS A 364 -2.13 -17.93 10.76
C LYS A 364 -1.64 -16.52 10.43
N LEU A 365 -1.19 -15.78 11.45
CA LEU A 365 -0.62 -14.45 11.24
C LEU A 365 0.66 -14.52 10.39
N ASP A 366 1.50 -15.55 10.59
CA ASP A 366 2.68 -15.80 9.75
C ASP A 366 2.28 -16.02 8.28
N ASP A 367 1.30 -16.88 8.02
CA ASP A 367 0.79 -17.16 6.67
C ASP A 367 0.18 -15.92 6.02
N ILE A 368 -0.56 -15.13 6.79
CA ILE A 368 -1.15 -13.87 6.33
C ILE A 368 -0.05 -12.85 5.99
N VAL A 369 1.01 -12.74 6.80
CA VAL A 369 2.15 -11.85 6.53
C VAL A 369 2.84 -12.23 5.23
N VAL A 370 3.07 -13.53 4.99
CA VAL A 370 3.64 -14.01 3.71
C VAL A 370 2.75 -13.62 2.53
N THR A 371 1.45 -13.87 2.64
CA THR A 371 0.46 -13.53 1.60
C THR A 371 0.43 -12.03 1.31
N ALA A 372 0.42 -11.21 2.36
CA ALA A 372 0.43 -9.75 2.23
C ALA A 372 1.70 -9.26 1.54
N ARG A 373 2.86 -9.75 1.99
CA ARG A 373 4.17 -9.42 1.43
C ARG A 373 4.23 -9.73 -0.07
N GLU A 374 3.74 -10.89 -0.50
CA GLU A 374 3.70 -11.30 -1.90
C GLU A 374 2.75 -10.42 -2.74
N LEU A 375 1.55 -10.14 -2.23
CA LEU A 375 0.58 -9.27 -2.90
C LEU A 375 1.09 -7.84 -3.05
N ILE A 376 1.67 -7.26 -1.99
CA ILE A 376 2.23 -5.91 -2.01
C ILE A 376 3.44 -5.84 -2.96
N ALA A 377 4.37 -6.79 -2.86
CA ALA A 377 5.54 -6.85 -3.75
C ALA A 377 5.11 -6.98 -5.22
N SER A 378 4.14 -7.86 -5.50
CA SER A 378 3.59 -8.06 -6.85
C SER A 378 2.87 -6.81 -7.37
N LEU A 379 2.13 -6.10 -6.51
CA LEU A 379 1.50 -4.83 -6.87
C LEU A 379 2.56 -3.80 -7.30
N TYR A 380 3.60 -3.58 -6.49
CA TYR A 380 4.64 -2.59 -6.80
C TYR A 380 5.44 -2.95 -8.05
N VAL A 381 5.87 -4.20 -8.20
CA VAL A 381 6.60 -4.67 -9.39
C VAL A 381 5.76 -4.49 -10.66
N GLU A 382 4.48 -4.85 -10.62
CA GLU A 382 3.59 -4.68 -11.78
C GLU A 382 3.37 -3.20 -12.09
N CYS A 383 3.14 -2.35 -11.08
CA CYS A 383 2.96 -0.92 -11.29
C CYS A 383 4.19 -0.26 -11.93
N GLU A 384 5.40 -0.63 -11.51
CA GLU A 384 6.63 -0.13 -12.13
C GLU A 384 6.79 -0.64 -13.57
N THR A 385 6.56 -1.95 -13.79
CA THR A 385 6.64 -2.56 -15.13
C THR A 385 5.68 -1.87 -16.09
N ASN A 386 4.43 -1.69 -15.66
CA ASN A 386 3.41 -1.01 -16.43
C ASN A 386 3.74 0.48 -16.65
N PHE A 387 4.37 1.14 -15.68
CA PHE A 387 4.83 2.52 -15.83
C PHE A 387 5.90 2.64 -16.93
N GLN A 388 6.90 1.74 -16.94
CA GLN A 388 7.90 1.69 -18.00
C GLN A 388 7.28 1.41 -19.37
N GLU A 389 6.32 0.49 -19.45
CA GLU A 389 5.58 0.20 -20.68
C GLU A 389 4.75 1.38 -21.18
N GLY A 390 4.12 2.12 -20.26
CA GLY A 390 3.40 3.36 -20.57
C GLY A 390 4.33 4.42 -21.17
N ILE A 391 5.50 4.63 -20.56
CA ILE A 391 6.54 5.50 -21.10
C ILE A 391 6.94 5.04 -22.51
N ARG A 392 7.22 3.73 -22.70
CA ARG A 392 7.61 3.15 -23.99
C ARG A 392 6.57 3.39 -25.08
N LYS A 393 5.29 3.16 -24.79
CA LYS A 393 4.17 3.44 -25.70
C LYS A 393 4.12 4.91 -26.10
N TYR A 394 4.30 5.83 -25.14
CA TYR A 394 4.42 7.26 -25.44
C TYR A 394 5.61 7.58 -26.34
N ARG A 395 6.79 6.98 -26.11
CA ARG A 395 7.96 7.18 -26.99
C ARG A 395 7.65 6.79 -28.43
N ASN A 396 6.94 5.67 -28.62
CA ASN A 396 6.56 5.20 -29.95
C ASN A 396 5.63 6.20 -30.66
N ILE A 397 4.69 6.80 -29.92
CA ILE A 397 3.82 7.87 -30.45
C ILE A 397 4.67 9.07 -30.93
N VAL A 398 5.59 9.56 -30.10
CA VAL A 398 6.46 10.71 -30.43
C VAL A 398 7.32 10.41 -31.66
N ILE A 399 7.96 9.23 -31.71
CA ILE A 399 8.80 8.81 -32.84
C ILE A 399 7.97 8.73 -34.12
N HIS A 400 6.79 8.14 -34.07
CA HIS A 400 5.90 8.01 -35.23
C HIS A 400 5.49 9.39 -35.78
N GLN A 401 5.12 10.33 -34.91
CA GLN A 401 4.75 11.69 -35.34
C GLN A 401 5.93 12.47 -35.93
N ASN A 402 7.11 12.38 -35.31
CA ASN A 402 8.32 13.04 -35.83
C ASN A 402 8.69 12.48 -37.21
N ASN A 403 8.61 11.17 -37.40
CA ASN A 403 8.88 10.55 -38.70
C ASN A 403 7.89 11.02 -39.76
N ALA A 404 6.58 11.07 -39.44
CA ALA A 404 5.56 11.58 -40.36
C ALA A 404 5.81 13.05 -40.76
N LEU A 405 6.20 13.90 -39.80
CA LEU A 405 6.56 15.30 -40.05
C LEU A 405 7.80 15.42 -40.94
N LEU A 406 8.84 14.62 -40.67
CA LEU A 406 10.07 14.60 -41.47
C LEU A 406 9.81 14.16 -42.92
N GLN A 407 8.96 13.14 -43.12
CA GLN A 407 8.56 12.71 -44.47
C GLN A 407 7.78 13.81 -45.20
N LYS A 408 6.85 14.49 -44.53
CA LYS A 408 6.13 15.62 -45.12
C LYS A 408 7.08 16.74 -45.58
N ARG A 409 8.01 17.15 -44.72
CA ARG A 409 9.03 18.16 -45.06
C ARG A 409 9.94 17.72 -46.20
N LYS A 410 10.31 16.44 -46.24
CA LYS A 410 11.11 15.88 -47.34
C LYS A 410 10.36 15.97 -48.67
N ASN A 411 9.08 15.62 -48.69
CA ASN A 411 8.25 15.71 -49.89
C ASN A 411 8.09 17.17 -50.35
N GLU A 412 7.81 18.10 -49.42
CA GLU A 412 7.73 19.54 -49.73
C GLU A 412 9.03 20.10 -50.34
N LEU A 413 10.19 19.66 -49.82
CA LEU A 413 11.50 20.02 -50.38
C LEU A 413 11.72 19.42 -51.77
N GLN A 414 11.31 18.18 -52.00
CA GLN A 414 11.40 17.52 -53.31
C GLN A 414 10.53 18.22 -54.36
N ASP A 415 9.30 18.58 -54.01
CA ASP A 415 8.38 19.34 -54.89
C ASP A 415 8.98 20.72 -55.23
N THR A 416 9.58 21.38 -54.24
CA THR A 416 10.26 22.68 -54.44
C THR A 416 11.45 22.56 -55.40
N ILE A 417 12.30 21.53 -55.23
CA ILE A 417 13.43 21.27 -56.13
C ILE A 417 12.93 20.98 -57.54
N GLN A 418 11.90 20.14 -57.69
CA GLN A 418 11.35 19.77 -59.00
C GLN A 418 10.83 21.00 -59.75
N ASN A 419 10.14 21.91 -59.06
CA ASN A 419 9.65 23.17 -59.62
C ASN A 419 10.76 24.17 -59.98
N LEU A 420 11.92 24.10 -59.32
CA LEU A 420 13.08 24.94 -59.66
C LEU A 420 13.90 24.37 -60.85
N THR A 421 13.82 23.07 -61.10
CA THR A 421 14.53 22.39 -62.20
C THR A 421 13.73 22.28 -63.50
N SER A 422 12.44 22.63 -63.48
CA SER A 422 11.53 22.60 -64.63
C SER A 422 11.42 23.95 -65.37
N VAL A 423 12.25 24.92 -65.00
CA VAL A 423 12.51 26.20 -65.69
C VAL A 423 13.88 26.11 -66.35
#